data_AF-A0A6A4ZUY6-F1
#
_entry.id   AF-A0A6A4ZUY6-F1
#
_cell.length_a   1.000
_cell.length_b   1.000
_cell.length_c   1.000
_cell.angle_alpha   90.00
_cell.angle_beta   90.00
_cell.angle_gamma   90.00
#
_symmetry.space_group_name_H-M   'P 1'
#
loop_
_entity.id
_entity.type
_entity.pdbx_description
1 polymer ?
#
loop_
_entity_poly.entity_id
_entity_poly.type
_entity_poly.pdbx_seq_one_letter_code
_entity_poly.pdbx_strand_id
1 'polypeptide(L)'
;MARIYLTGNNTQEAPLTLHPDVPRGLEQVLDKDKYKNLADHVNSILAFSTGGSVLFNITRFLFYPLATDVMVFRRHKKFNALKRWMSKYNHECMLGPRSRAMANAIKLGYCTDYSLAYIELLYVENNPSKCMPRQLVGKPRLPLVLLFAGLGSYESPLYLDPNDLLVRSLPQSPELTAFIDEAWIEIIADLNAMLRVVNLADKSLRGLIDVATFCEHKNGHHLRQSNSFKTTPSLGGLRMQLGRFFPGDKDHDRWGLFVTCVGIQTSVQ
;
A
#
# COMPACT_ATOMS: atom_id res chain seq x y z
N MET A 1 -12.51 1.44 6.61
CA MET A 1 -11.30 0.86 6.06
C MET A 1 -10.17 1.84 6.29
N ALA A 2 -9.28 1.49 7.22
CA ALA A 2 -7.96 2.10 7.32
C ALA A 2 -6.93 1.04 6.94
N ARG A 3 -5.83 1.45 6.32
CA ARG A 3 -4.76 0.54 5.91
C ARG A 3 -3.47 0.92 6.63
N ILE A 4 -2.82 -0.07 7.22
CA ILE A 4 -1.51 0.06 7.85
C ILE A 4 -0.53 -0.74 7.00
N TYR A 5 0.43 -0.07 6.38
CA TYR A 5 1.46 -0.73 5.59
C TYR A 5 2.56 -1.27 6.50
N LEU A 6 3.13 -2.42 6.13
CA LEU A 6 4.34 -2.93 6.77
C LEU A 6 5.56 -2.22 6.16
N THR A 7 6.55 -1.91 7.00
CA THR A 7 7.83 -1.30 6.65
C THR A 7 8.85 -2.36 6.25
N GLY A 8 9.90 -1.97 5.51
CA GLY A 8 10.96 -2.87 5.03
C GLY A 8 10.66 -3.46 3.64
N ASN A 9 11.62 -4.17 3.05
CA ASN A 9 11.60 -4.65 1.66
C ASN A 9 11.40 -6.18 1.52
N ASN A 10 11.09 -6.85 2.62
CA ASN A 10 11.04 -8.31 2.72
C ASN A 10 12.33 -9.00 2.24
N THR A 11 13.46 -8.35 2.46
CA THR A 11 14.79 -8.94 2.28
C THR A 11 15.32 -9.41 3.63
N GLN A 12 16.46 -10.10 3.63
CA GLN A 12 17.04 -10.59 4.88
C GLN A 12 17.54 -9.46 5.79
N GLU A 13 18.03 -8.38 5.17
CA GLU A 13 18.54 -7.19 5.83
C GLU A 13 17.40 -6.27 6.28
N ALA A 14 16.31 -6.22 5.51
CA ALA A 14 15.12 -5.43 5.78
C ALA A 14 13.87 -6.32 5.72
N PRO A 15 13.62 -7.18 6.73
CA PRO A 15 12.38 -7.95 6.84
C PRO A 15 11.17 -7.03 6.87
N LEU A 16 9.99 -7.56 6.52
CA LEU A 16 8.76 -6.80 6.72
C LEU A 16 8.45 -6.70 8.21
N THR A 17 8.20 -5.48 8.67
CA THR A 17 7.87 -5.18 10.05
C THR A 17 6.60 -4.34 10.14
N LEU A 18 5.77 -4.62 11.13
CA LEU A 18 4.70 -3.76 11.59
C LEU A 18 5.24 -2.84 12.67
N HIS A 19 5.04 -1.54 12.50
CA HIS A 19 5.45 -0.56 13.50
C HIS A 19 4.67 -0.77 14.82
N PRO A 20 5.34 -0.78 16.00
CA PRO A 20 4.70 -1.08 17.27
C PRO A 20 3.75 0.02 17.76
N ASP A 21 3.98 1.27 17.38
CA ASP A 21 3.10 2.39 17.73
C ASP A 21 1.90 2.47 16.80
N VAL A 22 0.74 2.82 17.37
CA VAL A 22 -0.51 3.02 16.64
C VAL A 22 -0.38 4.25 15.74
N PRO A 23 -0.72 4.16 14.44
CA PRO A 23 -0.69 5.31 13.54
C PRO A 23 -1.64 6.43 13.99
N ARG A 24 -1.24 7.68 13.72
CA ARG A 24 -2.05 8.87 14.03
C ARG A 24 -3.44 8.75 13.41
N GLY A 25 -4.48 9.04 14.20
CA GLY A 25 -5.88 8.92 13.78
C GLY A 25 -6.52 7.54 14.00
N LEU A 26 -5.74 6.51 14.34
CA LEU A 26 -6.25 5.18 14.72
C LEU A 26 -6.27 4.92 16.23
N GLU A 27 -5.79 5.87 17.04
CA GLU A 27 -5.76 5.76 18.51
C GLU A 27 -7.14 5.59 19.15
N GLN A 28 -8.20 6.02 18.47
CA GLN A 28 -9.59 5.84 18.93
C GLN A 28 -10.18 4.47 18.53
N VAL A 29 -9.51 3.75 17.64
CA VAL A 29 -9.96 2.46 17.09
C VAL A 29 -9.14 1.31 17.65
N LEU A 30 -7.86 1.55 17.92
CA LEU A 30 -6.88 0.55 18.35
C LEU A 30 -6.41 0.81 19.77
N ASP A 31 -6.36 -0.26 20.56
CA ASP A 31 -5.73 -0.32 21.87
C ASP A 31 -4.20 -0.37 21.69
N LYS A 32 -3.47 0.56 22.31
CA LYS A 32 -2.02 0.73 22.10
C LYS A 32 -1.22 -0.49 22.55
N ASP A 33 -1.51 -1.04 23.73
CA ASP A 33 -0.75 -2.13 24.31
C ASP A 33 -1.00 -3.44 23.55
N LYS A 34 -2.27 -3.71 23.21
CA LYS A 34 -2.63 -4.90 22.44
C LYS A 34 -2.17 -4.83 20.99
N TYR A 35 -2.18 -3.63 20.39
CA TYR A 35 -1.63 -3.42 19.07
C TYR A 35 -0.12 -3.66 19.04
N LYS A 36 0.61 -3.22 20.08
CA LYS A 36 2.03 -3.53 20.21
C LYS A 36 2.29 -5.05 20.28
N ASN A 37 1.51 -5.79 21.07
CA ASN A 37 1.61 -7.25 21.12
C ASN A 37 1.34 -7.92 19.76
N LEU A 38 0.35 -7.42 19.01
CA LEU A 38 0.08 -7.84 17.63
C LEU A 38 1.30 -7.57 16.75
N ALA A 39 1.88 -6.37 16.81
CA ALA A 39 3.05 -5.99 16.03
C ALA A 39 4.26 -6.88 16.33
N ASP A 40 4.56 -7.11 17.61
CA ASP A 40 5.66 -7.97 18.03
C ASP A 40 5.48 -9.41 17.52
N HIS A 41 4.25 -9.93 17.55
CA HIS A 41 3.97 -11.27 17.03
C HIS A 41 4.12 -11.34 15.50
N VAL A 42 3.56 -10.37 14.77
CA VAL A 42 3.71 -10.27 13.31
C VAL A 42 5.19 -10.17 12.93
N ASN A 43 5.94 -9.33 13.63
CA ASN A 43 7.38 -9.12 13.42
C ASN A 43 8.16 -10.41 13.67
N SER A 44 7.82 -11.17 14.72
CA SER A 44 8.47 -12.45 15.02
C SER A 44 8.26 -13.48 13.91
N ILE A 45 7.06 -13.54 13.31
CA ILE A 45 6.74 -14.45 12.20
C ILE A 45 7.50 -14.04 10.93
N LEU A 46 7.62 -12.74 10.68
CA LEU A 46 8.22 -12.19 9.47
C LEU A 46 9.76 -12.08 9.54
N ALA A 47 10.37 -12.08 10.72
CA ALA A 47 11.83 -12.03 10.92
C ALA A 47 12.60 -13.21 10.29
N PHE A 48 13.63 -12.94 9.48
CA PHE A 48 14.46 -13.99 8.89
C PHE A 48 15.41 -14.59 9.92
N SER A 49 15.57 -15.92 9.92
CA SER A 49 16.52 -16.61 10.79
C SER A 49 17.95 -16.48 10.27
N THR A 50 18.92 -16.30 11.18
CA THR A 50 20.34 -16.15 10.85
C THR A 50 20.87 -17.31 10.02
N GLY A 51 20.63 -18.56 10.44
CA GLY A 51 21.06 -19.74 9.70
C GLY A 51 20.45 -19.86 8.30
N GLY A 52 19.17 -19.49 8.16
CA GLY A 52 18.52 -19.47 6.84
C GLY A 52 19.08 -18.39 5.93
N SER A 53 19.51 -17.26 6.50
CA SER A 53 20.15 -16.17 5.74
C SER A 53 21.53 -16.58 5.23
N VAL A 54 22.34 -17.27 6.06
CA VAL A 54 23.64 -17.82 5.63
C VAL A 54 23.47 -18.79 4.46
N LEU A 55 22.55 -19.76 4.57
CA LEU A 55 22.32 -20.74 3.51
C LEU A 55 21.91 -20.07 2.19
N PHE A 56 21.02 -19.07 2.26
CA PHE A 56 20.62 -18.33 1.08
C PHE A 56 21.75 -17.53 0.46
N ASN A 57 22.63 -16.91 1.26
CA ASN A 57 23.77 -16.18 0.72
C ASN A 57 24.74 -17.10 -0.02
N ILE A 58 24.93 -18.32 0.48
CA ILE A 58 25.68 -19.37 -0.24
C ILE A 58 24.96 -19.72 -1.55
N THR A 59 23.64 -19.93 -1.53
CA THR A 59 22.87 -20.21 -2.75
C THR A 59 22.95 -19.06 -3.76
N ARG A 60 22.85 -17.81 -3.30
CA ARG A 60 22.98 -16.61 -4.14
C ARG A 60 24.34 -16.49 -4.80
N PHE A 61 25.39 -16.86 -4.08
CA PHE A 61 26.75 -16.87 -4.61
C PHE A 61 26.98 -17.99 -5.63
N LEU A 62 26.49 -19.20 -5.36
CA LEU A 62 26.70 -20.37 -6.22
C LEU A 62 25.77 -20.40 -7.45
N PHE A 63 24.50 -20.01 -7.26
CA PHE A 63 23.44 -20.11 -8.27
C PHE A 63 22.47 -18.93 -8.12
N TYR A 64 22.85 -17.79 -8.70
CA TYR A 64 22.06 -16.55 -8.61
C TYR A 64 20.59 -16.70 -9.03
N PRO A 65 20.24 -17.32 -10.19
CA PRO A 65 18.84 -17.45 -10.59
C PRO A 65 18.00 -18.28 -9.61
N LEU A 66 18.59 -19.36 -9.07
CA LEU A 66 17.92 -20.22 -8.09
C LEU A 66 17.67 -19.49 -6.77
N ALA A 67 18.54 -18.57 -6.39
CA ALA A 67 18.39 -17.82 -5.15
C ALA A 67 17.08 -17.01 -5.16
N THR A 68 16.69 -16.44 -6.29
CA THR A 68 15.46 -15.67 -6.40
C THR A 68 14.22 -16.51 -6.09
N ASP A 69 14.13 -17.72 -6.66
CA ASP A 69 13.05 -18.67 -6.36
C ASP A 69 13.07 -19.09 -4.89
N VAL A 70 14.26 -19.34 -4.32
CA VAL A 70 14.41 -19.65 -2.90
C VAL A 70 13.94 -18.48 -2.02
N MET A 71 14.20 -17.23 -2.40
CA MET A 71 13.71 -16.06 -1.67
C MET A 71 12.18 -15.99 -1.71
N VAL A 72 11.57 -16.13 -2.88
CA VAL A 72 10.11 -16.13 -3.04
C VAL A 72 9.48 -17.27 -2.22
N PHE A 73 10.04 -18.47 -2.27
CA PHE A 73 9.57 -19.60 -1.46
C PHE A 73 9.64 -19.32 0.04
N ARG A 74 10.75 -18.74 0.52
CA ARG A 74 10.91 -18.37 1.94
C ARG A 74 9.89 -17.32 2.37
N ARG A 75 9.65 -16.31 1.53
CA ARG A 75 8.62 -15.29 1.76
C ARG A 75 7.23 -15.93 1.82
N HIS A 76 6.90 -16.79 0.85
CA HIS A 76 5.63 -17.52 0.81
C HIS A 76 5.39 -18.35 2.08
N LYS A 77 6.41 -19.09 2.54
CA LYS A 77 6.31 -19.89 3.78
C LYS A 77 5.98 -19.02 5.00
N LYS A 78 6.61 -17.85 5.11
CA LYS A 78 6.35 -16.88 6.20
C LYS A 78 4.96 -16.28 6.12
N PHE A 79 4.52 -15.85 4.95
CA PHE A 79 3.17 -15.33 4.77
C PHE A 79 2.09 -16.38 5.01
N ASN A 80 2.34 -17.64 4.66
CA ASN A 80 1.42 -18.73 5.00
C ASN A 80 1.35 -18.97 6.52
N ALA A 81 2.48 -18.87 7.24
CA ALA A 81 2.46 -18.93 8.70
C ALA A 81 1.67 -17.74 9.29
N LEU A 82 1.91 -16.53 8.79
CA LEU A 82 1.21 -15.32 9.22
C LEU A 82 -0.30 -15.41 8.97
N LYS A 83 -0.73 -15.88 7.78
CA LYS A 83 -2.15 -16.11 7.46
C LYS A 83 -2.81 -17.09 8.42
N ARG A 84 -2.16 -18.24 8.68
CA ARG A 84 -2.69 -19.27 9.59
C ARG A 84 -2.81 -18.76 11.02
N TRP A 85 -1.90 -17.88 11.42
CA TRP A 85 -1.97 -17.24 12.72
C TRP A 85 -3.10 -16.20 12.76
N MET A 86 -3.15 -15.30 11.78
CA MET A 86 -4.15 -14.23 11.73
C MET A 86 -5.59 -14.77 11.58
N SER A 87 -5.78 -15.94 10.97
CA SER A 87 -7.10 -16.60 10.93
C SER A 87 -7.60 -17.09 12.30
N LYS A 88 -6.70 -17.23 13.29
CA LYS A 88 -7.02 -17.64 14.66
C LYS A 88 -7.00 -16.47 15.65
N TYR A 89 -6.54 -15.30 15.21
CA TYR A 89 -6.43 -14.12 16.05
C TYR A 89 -7.82 -13.57 16.40
N ASN A 90 -7.99 -13.16 17.65
CA ASN A 90 -9.27 -12.72 18.23
C ASN A 90 -9.57 -11.22 18.02
N HIS A 91 -8.74 -10.52 17.25
CA HIS A 91 -8.88 -9.07 16.97
C HIS A 91 -8.88 -8.20 18.24
N GLU A 92 -8.25 -8.65 19.32
CA GLU A 92 -8.31 -7.99 20.64
C GLU A 92 -7.76 -6.57 20.68
N CYS A 93 -6.89 -6.20 19.73
CA CYS A 93 -6.37 -4.85 19.58
C CYS A 93 -7.41 -3.83 19.12
N MET A 94 -8.59 -4.25 18.65
CA MET A 94 -9.68 -3.33 18.33
C MET A 94 -10.41 -2.90 19.62
N LEU A 95 -10.58 -1.60 19.85
CA LEU A 95 -11.32 -1.09 21.02
C LEU A 95 -12.82 -1.47 20.94
N GLY A 96 -13.39 -1.33 19.74
CA GLY A 96 -14.80 -1.59 19.48
C GLY A 96 -15.26 -3.02 19.76
N PRO A 97 -16.22 -3.25 20.67
CA PRO A 97 -16.75 -4.59 20.95
C PRO A 97 -17.34 -5.26 19.71
N ARG A 98 -18.03 -4.49 18.86
CA ARG A 98 -18.61 -4.99 17.61
C ARG A 98 -17.53 -5.35 16.60
N SER A 99 -16.53 -4.49 16.44
CA SER A 99 -15.38 -4.77 15.59
C SER A 99 -14.64 -6.03 16.07
N ARG A 100 -14.45 -6.22 17.37
CA ARG A 100 -13.87 -7.46 17.93
C ARG A 100 -14.69 -8.71 17.64
N ALA A 101 -16.01 -8.61 17.77
CA ALA A 101 -16.92 -9.73 17.48
C ALA A 101 -16.97 -10.09 15.98
N MET A 102 -16.60 -9.16 15.10
CA MET A 102 -16.44 -9.45 13.69
C MET A 102 -15.13 -10.20 13.47
N ALA A 103 -15.22 -11.50 13.19
CA ALA A 103 -14.08 -12.37 12.87
C ALA A 103 -13.22 -11.90 11.67
N ASN A 104 -13.65 -10.86 10.95
CA ASN A 104 -12.99 -10.28 9.78
C ASN A 104 -12.59 -8.81 9.96
N ALA A 105 -12.51 -8.28 11.19
CA ALA A 105 -12.19 -6.86 11.43
C ALA A 105 -10.76 -6.48 11.00
N ILE A 106 -9.83 -7.42 11.03
CA ILE A 106 -8.45 -7.23 10.59
C ILE A 106 -8.18 -8.22 9.46
N LYS A 107 -7.73 -7.71 8.31
CA LYS A 107 -7.37 -8.52 7.15
C LYS A 107 -5.94 -8.26 6.72
N LEU A 108 -5.22 -9.33 6.40
CA LEU A 108 -3.90 -9.24 5.78
C LEU A 108 -4.04 -9.13 4.26
N GLY A 109 -3.48 -8.08 3.69
CA GLY A 109 -3.23 -7.97 2.25
C GLY A 109 -1.74 -7.97 1.95
N TYR A 110 -1.37 -8.50 0.78
CA TYR A 110 0.01 -8.59 0.34
C TYR A 110 0.05 -8.75 -1.18
N CYS A 111 1.13 -8.28 -1.79
CA CYS A 111 1.36 -8.41 -3.23
C CYS A 111 1.92 -9.80 -3.57
N THR A 112 1.79 -10.19 -4.84
CA THR A 112 2.17 -11.54 -5.34
C THR A 112 3.62 -11.93 -5.07
N ASP A 113 4.55 -10.96 -5.08
CA ASP A 113 5.98 -11.16 -4.81
C ASP A 113 6.36 -11.04 -3.32
N TYR A 114 5.35 -10.80 -2.46
CA TYR A 114 5.46 -10.52 -1.03
C TYR A 114 6.36 -9.33 -0.69
N SER A 115 6.70 -8.46 -1.64
CA SER A 115 7.52 -7.29 -1.38
C SER A 115 6.78 -6.26 -0.53
N LEU A 116 5.47 -6.09 -0.76
CA LEU A 116 4.58 -5.18 -0.06
C LEU A 116 3.50 -5.97 0.66
N ALA A 117 3.25 -5.59 1.91
CA ALA A 117 2.14 -6.12 2.70
C ALA A 117 1.54 -5.03 3.57
N TYR A 118 0.27 -5.24 3.93
CA TYR A 118 -0.50 -4.29 4.70
C TYR A 118 -1.60 -5.00 5.49
N ILE A 119 -2.04 -4.34 6.54
CA ILE A 119 -3.18 -4.74 7.36
C ILE A 119 -4.32 -3.77 7.07
N GLU A 120 -5.47 -4.33 6.70
CA GLU A 120 -6.70 -3.59 6.50
C GLU A 120 -7.60 -3.72 7.72
N LEU A 121 -7.99 -2.58 8.27
CA LEU A 121 -8.90 -2.47 9.39
C LEU A 121 -10.31 -2.18 8.88
N LEU A 122 -11.18 -3.16 9.03
CA LEU A 122 -12.62 -3.04 8.86
C LEU A 122 -13.22 -2.61 10.20
N TYR A 123 -13.27 -1.29 10.39
CA TYR A 123 -13.97 -0.69 11.50
C TYR A 123 -15.46 -0.57 11.17
N VAL A 124 -16.29 -1.24 11.96
CA VAL A 124 -17.75 -1.18 11.84
C VAL A 124 -18.31 -0.85 13.21
N GLU A 125 -18.41 0.44 13.49
CA GLU A 125 -19.24 0.93 14.59
C GLU A 125 -20.42 1.70 14.01
N ASN A 126 -21.63 1.21 14.29
CA ASN A 126 -22.82 2.02 14.11
C ASN A 126 -22.71 3.14 15.13
N ASN A 127 -22.64 4.38 14.69
CA ASN A 127 -22.72 5.54 15.55
C ASN A 127 -24.20 5.92 15.64
N PRO A 128 -24.98 5.52 16.68
CA PRO A 128 -26.42 5.77 16.71
C PRO A 128 -26.76 7.24 17.02
N SER A 129 -25.79 8.08 17.40
CA SER A 129 -26.04 9.43 17.89
C SER A 129 -25.54 10.52 16.93
N LYS A 130 -26.43 11.45 16.56
CA LYS A 130 -26.11 12.68 15.79
C LYS A 130 -25.09 13.60 16.48
N CYS A 131 -24.77 13.37 17.75
CA CYS A 131 -23.93 14.23 18.58
C CYS A 131 -22.48 13.73 18.74
N MET A 132 -22.13 12.56 18.19
CA MET A 132 -20.74 12.06 18.17
C MET A 132 -20.09 12.41 16.83
N PRO A 133 -18.80 12.81 16.81
CA PRO A 133 -18.08 13.04 15.57
C PRO A 133 -18.17 11.80 14.67
N ARG A 134 -18.58 11.98 13.42
CA ARG A 134 -18.58 10.90 12.42
C ARG A 134 -17.14 10.47 12.20
N GLN A 135 -16.72 9.35 12.78
CA GLN A 135 -15.40 8.79 12.51
C GLN A 135 -15.31 8.42 11.03
N LEU A 136 -14.32 8.99 10.33
CA LEU A 136 -14.09 8.80 8.88
C LEU A 136 -13.54 7.41 8.52
N VAL A 137 -13.29 6.56 9.52
CA VAL A 137 -12.65 5.25 9.34
C VAL A 137 -13.65 4.28 8.70
N GLY A 138 -13.62 4.15 7.37
CA GLY A 138 -14.72 3.41 6.72
C GLY A 138 -14.57 3.31 5.22
N LYS A 139 -14.45 4.46 4.58
CA LYS A 139 -14.49 4.62 3.13
C LYS A 139 -13.14 5.14 2.64
N PRO A 140 -12.54 4.57 1.57
CA PRO A 140 -11.40 5.21 0.93
C PRO A 140 -11.82 6.60 0.45
N ARG A 141 -11.00 7.60 0.73
CA ARG A 141 -11.21 9.00 0.37
C ARG A 141 -9.91 9.58 -0.14
N LEU A 142 -10.03 10.63 -0.95
CA LEU A 142 -8.88 11.42 -1.37
C LEU A 142 -8.57 12.48 -0.31
N PRO A 143 -7.29 12.78 -0.02
CA PRO A 143 -6.08 12.25 -0.67
C PRO A 143 -5.73 10.81 -0.25
N LEU A 144 -5.18 10.03 -1.18
CA LEU A 144 -4.83 8.62 -0.99
C LEU A 144 -3.38 8.35 -1.43
N VAL A 145 -2.67 7.49 -0.71
CA VAL A 145 -1.35 6.99 -1.11
C VAL A 145 -1.46 5.54 -1.59
N LEU A 146 -0.94 5.27 -2.78
CA LEU A 146 -0.88 3.94 -3.38
C LEU A 146 0.60 3.55 -3.53
N LEU A 147 1.08 2.64 -2.68
CA LEU A 147 2.48 2.20 -2.72
C LEU A 147 2.73 1.21 -3.86
N PHE A 148 3.90 1.30 -4.48
CA PHE A 148 4.35 0.30 -5.44
C PHE A 148 4.84 -0.95 -4.72
N ALA A 149 4.47 -2.10 -5.29
CA ALA A 149 5.10 -3.37 -5.01
C ALA A 149 6.35 -3.53 -5.89
N GLY A 150 7.14 -4.55 -5.60
CA GLY A 150 8.42 -4.81 -6.23
C GLY A 150 9.59 -4.19 -5.48
N LEU A 151 10.79 -4.59 -5.89
CA LEU A 151 12.06 -4.02 -5.43
C LEU A 151 12.70 -3.09 -6.47
N GLY A 152 12.12 -2.98 -7.68
CA GLY A 152 12.72 -2.24 -8.79
C GLY A 152 14.03 -2.85 -9.25
N SER A 153 14.08 -4.18 -9.27
CA SER A 153 15.18 -4.97 -9.81
C SER A 153 14.68 -5.76 -11.01
N TYR A 154 15.59 -6.33 -11.80
CA TYR A 154 15.23 -7.17 -12.94
C TYR A 154 14.29 -8.33 -12.55
N GLU A 155 14.49 -8.92 -11.37
CA GLU A 155 13.75 -10.10 -10.89
C GLU A 155 12.45 -9.76 -10.16
N SER A 156 12.36 -8.53 -9.65
CA SER A 156 11.20 -8.00 -8.93
C SER A 156 11.01 -6.55 -9.40
N PRO A 157 10.43 -6.35 -10.60
CA PRO A 157 10.17 -5.04 -11.15
C PRO A 157 9.19 -4.26 -10.27
N LEU A 158 9.23 -2.92 -10.34
CA LEU A 158 8.18 -2.13 -9.69
C LEU A 158 6.85 -2.30 -10.42
N TYR A 159 5.76 -2.28 -9.66
CA TYR A 159 4.41 -2.24 -10.20
C TYR A 159 3.42 -1.75 -9.15
N LEU A 160 2.31 -1.19 -9.60
CA LEU A 160 1.12 -1.00 -8.80
C LEU A 160 0.21 -2.22 -8.99
N ASP A 161 -0.13 -2.91 -7.90
CA ASP A 161 -0.93 -4.14 -7.98
C ASP A 161 -2.37 -3.82 -8.44
N PRO A 162 -2.78 -4.27 -9.65
CA PRO A 162 -4.12 -4.02 -10.14
C PRO A 162 -5.20 -4.77 -9.34
N ASN A 163 -4.83 -5.79 -8.56
CA ASN A 163 -5.74 -6.51 -7.69
C ASN A 163 -5.93 -5.85 -6.33
N ASP A 164 -5.13 -4.82 -6.00
CA ASP A 164 -5.27 -4.08 -4.75
C ASP A 164 -6.65 -3.40 -4.69
N LEU A 165 -7.36 -3.62 -3.59
CA LEU A 165 -8.69 -3.07 -3.34
C LEU A 165 -8.73 -1.54 -3.42
N LEU A 166 -7.72 -0.83 -2.91
CA LEU A 166 -7.66 0.62 -2.97
C LEU A 166 -7.49 1.12 -4.40
N VAL A 167 -6.62 0.45 -5.17
CA VAL A 167 -6.40 0.73 -6.59
C VAL A 167 -7.69 0.52 -7.38
N ARG A 168 -8.40 -0.60 -7.16
CA ARG A 168 -9.67 -0.90 -7.85
C ARG A 168 -10.84 -0.03 -7.41
N SER A 169 -10.83 0.44 -6.17
CA SER A 169 -11.91 1.28 -5.63
C SER A 169 -11.78 2.75 -6.02
N LEU A 170 -10.61 3.18 -6.50
CA LEU A 170 -10.33 4.58 -6.80
C LEU A 170 -11.34 5.21 -7.78
N PRO A 171 -11.73 4.57 -8.90
CA PRO A 171 -12.73 5.12 -9.81
C PRO A 171 -14.12 5.35 -9.19
N GLN A 172 -14.43 4.67 -8.09
CA GLN A 172 -15.69 4.76 -7.36
C GLN A 172 -15.62 5.79 -6.21
N SER A 173 -14.55 6.59 -6.15
CA SER A 173 -14.37 7.59 -5.11
C SER A 173 -15.41 8.71 -5.26
N PRO A 174 -16.13 9.09 -4.19
CA PRO A 174 -17.20 10.08 -4.26
C PRO A 174 -16.71 11.49 -4.59
N GLU A 175 -15.40 11.74 -4.46
CA GLU A 175 -14.76 13.03 -4.76
C GLU A 175 -14.53 13.24 -6.26
N LEU A 176 -14.74 12.21 -7.10
CA LEU A 176 -14.59 12.32 -8.55
C LEU A 176 -15.82 12.91 -9.21
N THR A 177 -15.58 13.77 -10.20
CA THR A 177 -16.66 14.43 -10.97
C THR A 177 -17.14 13.61 -12.16
N ALA A 178 -16.46 12.50 -12.48
CA ALA A 178 -16.78 11.60 -13.59
C ALA A 178 -16.38 10.16 -13.25
N PHE A 179 -17.03 9.20 -13.89
CA PHE A 179 -16.69 7.79 -13.81
C PHE A 179 -15.47 7.49 -14.70
N ILE A 180 -14.47 6.82 -14.16
CA ILE A 180 -13.16 6.65 -14.83
C ILE A 180 -12.70 5.19 -14.94
N ASP A 181 -13.56 4.19 -14.75
CA ASP A 181 -13.15 2.78 -14.66
C ASP A 181 -12.26 2.31 -15.83
N GLU A 182 -12.69 2.53 -17.07
CA GLU A 182 -11.95 2.08 -18.26
C GLU A 182 -10.62 2.82 -18.43
N ALA A 183 -10.65 4.16 -18.38
CA ALA A 183 -9.45 5.00 -18.46
C ALA A 183 -8.45 4.71 -17.32
N TRP A 184 -8.94 4.38 -16.13
CA TRP A 184 -8.11 4.05 -14.98
C TRP A 184 -7.34 2.74 -15.16
N ILE A 185 -8.00 1.71 -15.71
CA ILE A 185 -7.36 0.42 -16.00
C ILE A 185 -6.25 0.60 -17.04
N GLU A 186 -6.50 1.36 -18.10
CA GLU A 186 -5.49 1.68 -19.12
C GLU A 186 -4.30 2.44 -18.53
N ILE A 187 -4.57 3.45 -17.69
CA ILE A 187 -3.52 4.21 -17.01
C ILE A 187 -2.66 3.31 -16.13
N ILE A 188 -3.26 2.38 -15.37
CA ILE A 188 -2.51 1.42 -14.55
C ILE A 188 -1.66 0.50 -15.44
N ALA A 189 -2.19 0.04 -16.57
CA ALA A 189 -1.46 -0.81 -17.50
C ALA A 189 -0.23 -0.09 -18.08
N ASP A 190 -0.41 1.13 -18.59
CA ASP A 190 0.66 2.00 -19.09
C ASP A 190 1.70 2.29 -18.00
N LEU A 191 1.23 2.64 -16.80
CA LEU A 191 2.10 2.90 -15.66
C LEU A 191 2.95 1.67 -15.31
N ASN A 192 2.34 0.50 -15.23
CA ASN A 192 3.03 -0.74 -14.93
C ASN A 192 4.02 -1.14 -16.04
N ALA A 193 3.74 -0.80 -17.30
CA ALA A 193 4.70 -1.01 -18.39
C ALA A 193 5.98 -0.18 -18.18
N MET A 194 5.85 1.08 -17.76
CA MET A 194 7.02 1.93 -17.46
C MET A 194 7.73 1.48 -16.18
N LEU A 195 6.98 1.19 -15.10
CA LEU A 195 7.54 0.77 -13.82
C LEU A 195 8.39 -0.52 -13.93
N ARG A 196 8.07 -1.40 -14.88
CA ARG A 196 8.86 -2.63 -15.14
C ARG A 196 10.29 -2.37 -15.59
N VAL A 197 10.56 -1.22 -16.20
CA VAL A 197 11.89 -0.84 -16.70
C VAL A 197 12.66 -0.05 -15.65
N VAL A 198 11.99 0.42 -14.59
CA VAL A 198 12.63 1.19 -13.53
C VAL A 198 13.58 0.30 -12.73
N ASN A 199 14.86 0.65 -12.76
CA ASN A 199 15.88 0.05 -11.91
C ASN A 199 16.24 0.99 -10.77
N LEU A 200 15.87 0.64 -9.54
CA LEU A 200 16.16 1.44 -8.36
C LEU A 200 17.63 1.41 -7.93
N ALA A 201 18.44 0.49 -8.47
CA ALA A 201 19.89 0.51 -8.29
C ALA A 201 20.58 1.58 -9.15
N ASP A 202 19.90 2.10 -10.18
CA ASP A 202 20.43 3.19 -11.01
C ASP A 202 20.32 4.52 -10.26
N LYS A 203 21.47 5.17 -10.05
CA LYS A 203 21.56 6.49 -9.41
C LYS A 203 20.93 7.60 -10.25
N SER A 204 20.75 7.39 -11.55
CA SER A 204 20.22 8.42 -12.45
C SER A 204 18.74 8.74 -12.22
N LEU A 205 17.99 7.79 -11.61
CA LEU A 205 16.54 7.85 -11.41
C LEU A 205 15.73 8.16 -12.68
N ARG A 206 16.31 8.03 -13.89
CA ARG A 206 15.68 8.42 -15.17
C ARG A 206 14.32 7.77 -15.36
N GLY A 207 14.22 6.46 -15.09
CA GLY A 207 12.94 5.76 -15.20
C GLY A 207 11.85 6.31 -14.27
N LEU A 208 12.20 6.84 -13.10
CA LEU A 208 11.25 7.49 -12.20
C LEU A 208 10.86 8.89 -12.69
N ILE A 209 11.79 9.60 -13.35
CA ILE A 209 11.50 10.90 -13.98
C ILE A 209 10.47 10.69 -15.10
N ASP A 210 10.65 9.68 -15.94
CA ASP A 210 9.71 9.35 -17.02
C ASP A 210 8.32 9.02 -16.46
N VAL A 211 8.27 8.26 -15.35
CA VAL A 211 7.02 7.97 -14.63
C VAL A 211 6.38 9.24 -14.06
N ALA A 212 7.16 10.15 -13.48
CA ALA A 212 6.66 11.43 -12.97
C ALA A 212 6.10 12.30 -14.10
N THR A 213 6.82 12.42 -15.22
CA THR A 213 6.37 13.15 -16.40
C THR A 213 5.10 12.54 -17.00
N PHE A 214 4.97 11.21 -17.00
CA PHE A 214 3.73 10.55 -17.40
C PHE A 214 2.56 10.94 -16.49
N CYS A 215 2.75 10.91 -15.16
CA CYS A 215 1.73 11.35 -14.21
C CYS A 215 1.33 12.81 -14.44
N GLU A 216 2.30 13.71 -14.64
CA GLU A 216 2.05 15.12 -14.94
C GLU A 216 1.31 15.31 -16.27
N HIS A 217 1.68 14.55 -17.30
CA HIS A 217 1.01 14.59 -18.61
C HIS A 217 -0.46 14.15 -18.49
N LYS A 218 -0.73 13.04 -17.80
CA LYS A 218 -2.10 12.57 -17.54
C LYS A 218 -2.90 13.59 -16.71
N ASN A 219 -2.27 14.26 -15.74
CA ASN A 219 -2.88 15.39 -15.01
C ASN A 219 -3.14 16.62 -15.90
N GLY A 220 -2.26 16.90 -16.88
CA GLY A 220 -2.33 18.05 -17.78
C GLY A 220 -3.40 17.94 -18.86
N HIS A 221 -3.81 16.71 -19.22
CA HIS A 221 -4.97 16.47 -20.09
C HIS A 221 -6.30 17.01 -19.52
N HIS A 222 -6.32 17.45 -18.26
CA HIS A 222 -7.43 18.20 -17.66
C HIS A 222 -7.57 19.64 -18.18
N LEU A 223 -6.53 20.20 -18.83
CA LEU A 223 -6.48 21.62 -19.25
C LEU A 223 -6.62 21.84 -20.77
N ARG A 224 -6.50 20.79 -21.60
CA ARG A 224 -6.33 20.95 -23.05
C ARG A 224 -7.49 20.52 -23.94
N GLN A 225 -8.61 20.08 -23.36
CA GLN A 225 -9.83 19.84 -24.14
C GLN A 225 -10.98 20.74 -23.66
N SER A 226 -11.01 22.00 -24.10
CA SER A 226 -12.21 22.52 -24.79
C SER A 226 -11.99 23.93 -25.35
N ASN A 227 -12.41 24.11 -26.61
CA ASN A 227 -12.91 25.37 -27.16
C ASN A 227 -14.46 25.47 -26.97
N SER A 228 -15.05 24.88 -25.93
CA SER A 228 -16.51 24.88 -25.75
C SER A 228 -16.93 24.71 -24.28
N PHE A 229 -17.33 25.84 -23.69
CA PHE A 229 -18.15 26.18 -22.49
C PHE A 229 -18.52 25.17 -21.36
N LYS A 230 -18.15 23.89 -21.37
CA LYS A 230 -18.24 22.98 -20.20
C LYS A 230 -17.10 21.95 -20.24
N THR A 231 -15.99 22.24 -19.57
CA THR A 231 -14.86 21.32 -19.43
C THR A 231 -15.10 20.34 -18.29
N THR A 232 -15.55 19.12 -18.60
CA THR A 232 -15.48 18.01 -17.64
C THR A 232 -14.04 17.48 -17.61
N PRO A 233 -13.39 17.37 -16.43
CA PRO A 233 -12.03 16.87 -16.34
C PRO A 233 -11.94 15.41 -16.80
N SER A 234 -10.94 15.07 -17.64
CA SER A 234 -10.81 13.76 -18.30
C SER A 234 -10.69 12.56 -17.34
N LEU A 235 -10.18 12.78 -16.13
CA LEU A 235 -10.14 11.78 -15.06
C LEU A 235 -10.99 12.18 -13.85
N GLY A 236 -12.13 12.85 -14.05
CA GLY A 236 -13.02 13.19 -12.95
C GLY A 236 -12.40 14.11 -11.89
N GLY A 237 -11.36 14.87 -12.28
CA GLY A 237 -10.61 15.75 -11.38
C GLY A 237 -9.48 15.07 -10.61
N LEU A 238 -9.23 13.77 -10.84
CA LEU A 238 -8.13 13.02 -10.26
C LEU A 238 -6.77 13.64 -10.65
N ARG A 239 -5.84 13.71 -9.69
CA ARG A 239 -4.44 14.05 -9.91
C ARG A 239 -3.55 13.00 -9.27
N MET A 240 -2.50 12.61 -9.97
CA MET A 240 -1.52 11.63 -9.50
C MET A 240 -0.13 12.26 -9.48
N GLN A 241 0.60 12.06 -8.39
CA GLN A 241 1.99 12.53 -8.26
C GLN A 241 2.85 11.38 -7.78
N LEU A 242 3.99 11.17 -8.43
CA LEU A 242 4.99 10.22 -7.94
C LEU A 242 5.62 10.79 -6.66
N GLY A 243 5.75 9.94 -5.65
CA GLY A 243 6.33 10.34 -4.36
C GLY A 243 7.07 9.20 -3.69
N ARG A 244 7.85 9.59 -2.68
CA ARG A 244 8.56 8.69 -1.76
C ARG A 244 7.89 8.80 -0.39
N PHE A 245 7.44 7.67 0.14
CA PHE A 245 6.61 7.59 1.34
C PHE A 245 7.26 6.70 2.40
N PHE A 246 6.97 6.99 3.67
CA PHE A 246 7.53 6.28 4.82
C PHE A 246 6.38 5.60 5.58
N PRO A 247 6.11 4.30 5.33
CA PRO A 247 4.96 3.58 5.90
C PRO A 247 5.05 3.31 7.41
N GLY A 248 6.01 3.89 8.14
CA GLY A 248 6.09 3.81 9.59
C GLY A 248 7.31 4.57 10.09
N ASP A 249 8.50 4.09 9.74
CA ASP A 249 9.78 4.68 10.15
C ASP A 249 10.47 5.41 9.00
N LYS A 250 11.34 6.37 9.32
CA LYS A 250 12.08 7.19 8.33
C LYS A 250 13.16 6.41 7.60
N ASP A 251 13.54 5.25 8.10
CA ASP A 251 14.65 4.44 7.56
C ASP A 251 14.25 3.56 6.37
N HIS A 252 12.95 3.35 6.18
CA HIS A 252 12.42 2.52 5.09
C HIS A 252 11.38 3.27 4.30
N ASP A 253 11.78 3.71 3.12
CA ASP A 253 10.89 4.35 2.16
C ASP A 253 10.40 3.42 1.07
N ARG A 254 9.29 3.84 0.47
CA ARG A 254 8.66 3.20 -0.67
C ARG A 254 8.24 4.25 -1.69
N TRP A 255 8.44 3.90 -2.95
CA TRP A 255 7.86 4.67 -4.06
C TRP A 255 6.38 4.36 -4.18
N GLY A 256 5.60 5.35 -4.61
CA GLY A 256 4.19 5.19 -4.85
C GLY A 256 3.57 6.41 -5.51
N LEU A 257 2.26 6.39 -5.65
CA LEU A 257 1.47 7.52 -6.11
C LEU A 257 0.75 8.20 -4.95
N PHE A 258 0.90 9.52 -4.88
CA PHE A 258 -0.01 10.38 -4.15
C PHE A 258 -1.15 10.78 -5.08
N VAL A 259 -2.37 10.42 -4.68
CA VAL A 259 -3.57 10.62 -5.47
C VAL A 259 -4.48 11.62 -4.78
N THR A 260 -4.90 12.65 -5.51
CA THR A 260 -5.73 13.76 -5.02
C THR A 260 -6.83 14.10 -6.02
N CYS A 261 -7.73 15.01 -5.65
CA CYS A 261 -8.72 15.57 -6.57
C CYS A 261 -8.65 17.11 -6.55
N VAL A 262 -8.87 17.74 -7.70
CA VAL A 262 -8.85 19.21 -7.90
C VAL A 262 -9.76 19.97 -6.93
N GLY A 263 -10.80 19.32 -6.38
CA GLY A 263 -11.72 19.91 -5.40
C GLY A 263 -11.22 19.96 -3.95
N ILE A 264 -10.05 19.40 -3.63
CA ILE A 264 -9.52 19.28 -2.26
C ILE A 264 -8.21 20.07 -2.13
N GLN A 265 -8.23 21.35 -2.50
CA GLN A 265 -7.10 22.28 -2.25
C GLN A 265 -7.33 23.20 -1.04
N THR A 266 -8.30 22.91 -0.18
CA THR A 266 -8.47 23.61 1.09
C THR A 266 -8.13 22.71 2.28
N SER A 267 -7.13 23.12 3.05
CA SER A 267 -6.70 22.61 4.37
C SER A 267 -5.80 21.38 4.43
N VAL A 268 -4.54 21.52 4.02
CA VAL A 268 -3.43 21.01 4.85
C VAL A 268 -2.31 22.07 4.81
N GLN A 269 -2.40 23.04 5.72
CA GLN A 269 -1.24 23.75 6.28
C GLN A 269 -0.99 23.14 7.65
#